data_AF-A0A970A7H9-F1
#
_entry.id   AF-A0A970A7H9-F1
#
_cell.length_a   1.000
_cell.length_b   1.000
_cell.length_c   1.000
_cell.angle_alpha   90.00
_cell.angle_beta   90.00
_cell.angle_gamma   90.00
#
_symmetry.space_group_name_H-M   'P 1'
#
loop_
_entity.id
_entity.type
_entity.pdbx_description
1 polymer ?
#
loop_
_entity_poly.entity_id
_entity_poly.type
_entity_poly.pdbx_seq_one_letter_code
_entity_poly.pdbx_strand_id
1 'polypeptide(L)'
;MFNLPFIYDKIYAMNDTSNNNFFLGYAEQAVIGDNDPLLPPISVSQNGAIAKWGDSLHFIDLRVNDPGLKTGTEELEKMFDLAESRNIKVVLTLPEYYIKTYMLPKNLRTEEKRPSTSFAKRKFSRLHEKVIQRVYFYPALTSQMIGRHNYRQLSYELALPILEIAAKRGVKDIIIPVSEPGDFLDPLAERAFTEFLRQITEFTKSAEMTVHLRNGGLSWDSFKRLSKEFNCLMAYDVGTALLEGDNWFENYKKNSEYIEILLLHQALPGLDKWQNWKASAELAVKDFKACFKEYAVAKKEEEAEPEYLATCSKKLIDSYLDYLDVFNNDISNLGLFQNGGINFTPLLKEIKSKVASGQRKLIVLNCIPNVKNNEYVNRIMLGDEIYL
;
A
#
# COMPACT_ATOMS: atom_id res chain seq x y z
N MET A 1 -49.53 -2.97 -19.03
CA MET A 1 -48.95 -2.54 -17.74
C MET A 1 -47.84 -3.52 -17.41
N PHE A 2 -46.54 -3.23 -17.35
CA PHE A 2 -45.74 -2.04 -17.60
C PHE A 2 -44.51 -2.54 -18.39
N ASN A 3 -44.25 -1.99 -19.58
CA ASN A 3 -42.95 -2.14 -20.23
C ASN A 3 -42.01 -1.14 -19.54
N LEU A 4 -41.08 -1.66 -18.75
CA LEU A 4 -39.91 -0.90 -18.30
C LEU A 4 -38.82 -1.06 -19.37
N PRO A 5 -38.33 0.02 -20.00
CA PRO A 5 -37.16 -0.07 -20.85
C PRO A 5 -35.94 -0.30 -19.94
N PHE A 6 -35.22 -1.41 -20.16
CA PHE A 6 -33.87 -1.57 -19.63
C PHE A 6 -32.99 -0.50 -20.26
N ILE A 7 -32.78 0.61 -19.54
CA ILE A 7 -31.75 1.60 -19.85
C ILE A 7 -30.44 1.05 -19.30
N TYR A 8 -29.80 0.15 -20.06
CA TYR A 8 -28.39 -0.21 -19.87
C TYR A 8 -27.62 -0.28 -21.21
N ASP A 9 -28.14 0.35 -22.27
CA ASP A 9 -27.46 0.48 -23.57
C ASP A 9 -26.77 1.84 -23.73
N LYS A 10 -26.04 2.29 -22.71
CA LYS A 10 -24.83 3.11 -22.93
C LYS A 10 -23.64 2.21 -22.63
N ILE A 11 -23.40 1.30 -23.57
CA ILE A 11 -22.09 0.66 -23.73
C ILE A 11 -21.10 1.82 -23.90
N TYR A 12 -20.29 2.06 -22.87
CA TYR A 12 -19.10 2.90 -23.00
C TYR A 12 -18.13 2.14 -23.91
N ALA A 13 -18.38 2.21 -25.21
CA ALA A 13 -17.38 1.91 -26.21
C ALA A 13 -16.30 2.97 -26.05
N MET A 14 -15.32 2.71 -25.16
CA MET A 14 -14.00 3.30 -25.28
C MET A 14 -13.40 2.72 -26.58
N ASN A 15 -13.82 3.32 -27.69
CA ASN A 15 -13.29 3.04 -29.00
C ASN A 15 -11.79 3.39 -28.99
N ASP A 16 -10.98 2.41 -29.36
CA ASP A 16 -9.65 2.55 -29.95
C ASP A 16 -8.59 3.29 -29.12
N THR A 17 -7.98 2.59 -28.16
CA THR A 17 -6.78 3.01 -27.39
C THR A 17 -5.49 3.02 -28.21
N SER A 18 -5.54 3.03 -29.54
CA SER A 18 -4.36 2.86 -30.40
C SER A 18 -3.41 4.07 -30.46
N ASN A 19 -3.72 5.19 -29.78
CA ASN A 19 -2.89 6.41 -29.80
C ASN A 19 -2.70 7.14 -28.46
N ASN A 20 -3.13 6.59 -27.32
CA ASN A 20 -2.99 7.26 -26.03
C ASN A 20 -1.75 6.77 -25.27
N ASN A 21 -0.77 7.65 -25.08
CA ASN A 21 0.40 7.44 -24.22
C ASN A 21 0.09 7.62 -22.73
N PHE A 22 -1.19 7.61 -22.34
CA PHE A 22 -1.65 7.74 -20.97
C PHE A 22 -2.41 6.47 -20.57
N PHE A 23 -2.05 5.91 -19.42
CA PHE A 23 -2.73 4.76 -18.85
C PHE A 23 -3.12 5.05 -17.40
N LEU A 24 -4.31 4.58 -17.01
CA LEU A 24 -4.87 4.72 -15.67
C LEU A 24 -4.94 3.36 -15.00
N GLY A 25 -4.47 3.30 -13.76
CA GLY A 25 -4.43 2.08 -12.96
C GLY A 25 -4.68 2.32 -11.48
N TYR A 26 -4.77 1.23 -10.73
CA TYR A 26 -4.96 1.20 -9.28
C TYR A 26 -3.96 0.24 -8.64
N ALA A 27 -3.63 0.49 -7.38
CA ALA A 27 -2.84 -0.43 -6.58
C ALA A 27 -3.73 -1.56 -6.01
N GLU A 28 -3.26 -2.79 -6.13
CA GLU A 28 -3.90 -4.02 -5.64
C GLU A 28 -2.84 -4.89 -4.97
N GLN A 29 -3.23 -5.67 -3.95
CA GLN A 29 -2.29 -6.55 -3.26
C GLN A 29 -2.39 -7.96 -3.80
N ALA A 30 -1.26 -8.51 -4.25
CA ALA A 30 -1.21 -9.88 -4.74
C ALA A 30 -1.27 -10.90 -3.60
N VAL A 31 -0.56 -10.60 -2.49
CA VAL A 31 -0.25 -11.58 -1.44
C VAL A 31 -0.23 -10.88 -0.08
N ILE A 32 -0.88 -11.50 0.91
CA ILE A 32 -0.86 -11.10 2.33
C ILE A 32 -1.23 -9.61 2.52
N GLY A 33 -2.49 -9.29 2.21
CA GLY A 33 -2.97 -7.91 2.10
C GLY A 33 -4.17 -7.51 2.96
N ASP A 34 -4.86 -8.46 3.61
CA ASP A 34 -6.12 -8.19 4.32
C ASP A 34 -6.02 -7.13 5.44
N ASN A 35 -4.81 -6.70 5.81
CA ASN A 35 -4.55 -5.75 6.88
C ASN A 35 -3.55 -4.64 6.50
N ASP A 36 -3.40 -4.29 5.22
CA ASP A 36 -2.69 -3.06 4.84
C ASP A 36 -3.45 -1.82 5.36
N PRO A 37 -2.82 -0.87 6.10
CA PRO A 37 -3.45 0.39 6.48
C PRO A 37 -3.36 1.46 5.38
N LEU A 38 -2.49 1.26 4.37
CA LEU A 38 -2.27 2.13 3.22
C LEU A 38 -3.25 1.83 2.10
N LEU A 39 -3.45 0.56 1.81
CA LEU A 39 -4.50 0.12 0.92
C LEU A 39 -5.74 -0.11 1.77
N PRO A 40 -6.84 0.64 1.55
CA PRO A 40 -8.11 0.24 2.13
C PRO A 40 -8.30 -1.23 1.76
N PRO A 41 -8.81 -2.12 2.64
CA PRO A 41 -9.20 -3.45 2.21
C PRO A 41 -10.15 -3.20 1.05
N ILE A 42 -9.65 -3.34 -0.18
CA ILE A 42 -10.46 -3.34 -1.37
C ILE A 42 -11.24 -4.59 -1.09
N SER A 43 -12.45 -4.41 -0.54
CA SER A 43 -13.28 -5.51 -0.08
C SER A 43 -13.27 -6.50 -1.22
N VAL A 44 -12.49 -7.56 -1.04
CA VAL A 44 -12.53 -8.76 -1.84
C VAL A 44 -13.86 -9.35 -1.44
N SER A 45 -14.94 -8.77 -2.01
CA SER A 45 -16.12 -9.56 -2.22
C SER A 45 -15.60 -10.82 -2.89
N GLN A 46 -16.10 -11.98 -2.51
CA GLN A 46 -15.73 -13.27 -3.12
C GLN A 46 -15.91 -13.29 -4.66
N ASN A 47 -16.34 -12.18 -5.27
CA ASN A 47 -16.47 -11.92 -6.70
C ASN A 47 -15.44 -10.89 -7.29
N GLY A 48 -14.42 -10.44 -6.56
CA GLY A 48 -13.25 -9.71 -7.09
C GLY A 48 -13.46 -8.24 -7.52
N ALA A 49 -12.55 -7.33 -7.14
CA ALA A 49 -12.58 -5.92 -7.54
C ALA A 49 -12.40 -5.72 -9.05
N ILE A 50 -11.61 -6.58 -9.69
CA ILE A 50 -11.43 -6.63 -11.15
C ILE A 50 -12.77 -6.89 -11.88
N ALA A 51 -13.75 -7.54 -11.24
CA ALA A 51 -15.03 -7.86 -11.87
C ALA A 51 -16.00 -6.67 -11.99
N LYS A 52 -15.88 -5.64 -11.14
CA LYS A 52 -16.83 -4.51 -11.13
C LYS A 52 -16.46 -3.34 -12.03
N TRP A 53 -15.20 -3.22 -12.46
CA TRP A 53 -14.67 -1.96 -13.00
C TRP A 53 -13.94 -2.11 -14.34
N GLY A 54 -14.12 -3.27 -14.99
CA GLY A 54 -13.29 -3.84 -16.07
C GLY A 54 -13.10 -3.03 -17.35
N ASP A 55 -13.78 -1.90 -17.54
CA ASP A 55 -13.72 -1.15 -18.80
C ASP A 55 -12.95 0.18 -18.70
N SER A 56 -12.59 0.64 -17.49
CA SER A 56 -11.88 1.92 -17.26
C SER A 56 -10.43 1.77 -16.80
N LEU A 57 -10.00 0.54 -16.60
CA LEU A 57 -8.72 0.14 -16.02
C LEU A 57 -7.78 -0.33 -17.13
N HIS A 58 -6.67 0.38 -17.32
CA HIS A 58 -5.68 -0.01 -18.32
C HIS A 58 -4.62 -0.95 -17.73
N PHE A 59 -4.30 -0.78 -16.44
CA PHE A 59 -3.31 -1.57 -15.74
C PHE A 59 -3.59 -1.63 -14.23
N ILE A 60 -2.92 -2.54 -13.54
CA ILE A 60 -2.87 -2.61 -12.07
C ILE A 60 -1.42 -2.51 -11.59
N ASP A 61 -1.20 -1.75 -10.52
CA ASP A 61 0.00 -1.82 -9.69
C ASP A 61 -0.18 -2.98 -8.70
N LEU A 62 0.37 -4.14 -9.03
CA LEU A 62 0.26 -5.36 -8.25
C LEU A 62 1.41 -5.44 -7.23
N ARG A 63 1.10 -5.26 -5.95
CA ARG A 63 2.09 -5.24 -4.85
C ARG A 63 2.24 -6.61 -4.21
N VAL A 64 3.47 -7.08 -4.11
CA VAL A 64 3.78 -8.44 -3.61
C VAL A 64 4.37 -8.38 -2.20
N ASN A 65 3.54 -8.43 -1.15
CA ASN A 65 3.98 -8.34 0.25
C ASN A 65 4.34 -9.69 0.88
N ASP A 66 5.14 -10.49 0.14
CA ASP A 66 5.73 -11.77 0.59
C ASP A 66 7.16 -11.91 0.04
N PRO A 67 8.17 -11.35 0.75
CA PRO A 67 9.57 -11.44 0.33
C PRO A 67 10.02 -12.90 0.17
N GLY A 68 10.48 -13.25 -1.02
CA GLY A 68 10.89 -14.59 -1.41
C GLY A 68 9.75 -15.54 -1.76
N LEU A 69 8.50 -15.05 -1.85
CA LEU A 69 7.30 -15.84 -2.15
C LEU A 69 7.15 -17.12 -1.31
N LYS A 70 7.39 -17.00 -0.01
CA LYS A 70 7.40 -18.15 0.89
C LYS A 70 6.07 -18.88 0.96
N THR A 71 4.97 -18.15 0.77
CA THR A 71 3.61 -18.66 0.93
C THR A 71 2.65 -18.24 -0.18
N GLY A 72 2.95 -17.16 -0.93
CA GLY A 72 2.00 -16.55 -1.85
C GLY A 72 2.21 -16.79 -3.34
N THR A 73 2.97 -17.82 -3.72
CA THR A 73 3.23 -18.11 -5.14
C THR A 73 1.92 -18.36 -5.89
N GLU A 74 1.02 -19.18 -5.33
CA GLU A 74 -0.23 -19.57 -5.99
C GLU A 74 -1.19 -18.37 -6.13
N GLU A 75 -1.29 -17.54 -5.08
CA GLU A 75 -2.09 -16.32 -5.09
C GLU A 75 -1.59 -15.31 -6.12
N LEU A 76 -0.26 -15.13 -6.22
CA LEU A 76 0.33 -14.24 -7.21
C LEU A 76 0.00 -14.69 -8.65
N GLU A 77 0.16 -15.99 -8.94
CA GLU A 77 -0.14 -16.56 -10.26
C GLU A 77 -1.63 -16.41 -10.62
N LYS A 78 -2.54 -16.63 -9.66
CA LYS A 78 -3.98 -16.40 -9.84
C LYS A 78 -4.31 -14.95 -10.18
N MET A 79 -3.60 -13.99 -9.57
CA MET A 79 -3.79 -12.57 -9.87
C MET A 79 -3.31 -12.20 -11.27
N PHE A 80 -2.22 -12.82 -11.76
CA PHE A 80 -1.80 -12.69 -13.15
C PHE A 80 -2.84 -13.27 -14.11
N ASP A 81 -3.34 -14.48 -13.86
CA ASP A 81 -4.38 -15.10 -14.69
C ASP A 81 -5.65 -14.23 -14.75
N LEU A 82 -6.03 -13.64 -13.61
CA LEU A 82 -7.17 -12.74 -13.53
C LEU A 82 -6.96 -11.44 -14.31
N ALA A 83 -5.78 -10.82 -14.23
CA ALA A 83 -5.43 -9.63 -15.00
C ALA A 83 -5.42 -9.91 -16.51
N GLU A 84 -4.82 -11.02 -16.93
CA GLU A 84 -4.78 -11.48 -18.32
C GLU A 84 -6.17 -11.74 -18.89
N SER A 85 -7.04 -12.44 -18.14
CA SER A 85 -8.43 -12.72 -18.54
C SER A 85 -9.27 -11.45 -18.78
N ARG A 86 -8.77 -10.30 -18.34
CA ARG A 86 -9.44 -9.00 -18.39
C ARG A 86 -8.69 -7.99 -19.26
N ASN A 87 -7.61 -8.42 -19.92
CA ASN A 87 -6.74 -7.56 -20.72
C ASN A 87 -6.20 -6.34 -19.94
N ILE A 88 -5.95 -6.52 -18.64
CA ILE A 88 -5.38 -5.50 -17.76
C ILE A 88 -3.87 -5.75 -17.67
N LYS A 89 -3.06 -4.74 -18.00
CA LYS A 89 -1.60 -4.84 -17.87
C LYS A 89 -1.19 -4.85 -16.39
N VAL A 90 -0.07 -5.49 -16.08
CA VAL A 90 0.48 -5.49 -14.72
C VAL A 90 1.75 -4.65 -14.67
N VAL A 91 1.77 -3.72 -13.72
CA VAL A 91 2.98 -3.12 -13.15
C VAL A 91 3.20 -3.81 -11.82
N LEU A 92 4.41 -4.25 -11.50
CA LEU A 92 4.67 -5.00 -10.29
C LEU A 92 5.46 -4.16 -9.28
N THR A 93 4.97 -4.03 -8.06
CA THR A 93 5.73 -3.41 -6.96
C THR A 93 6.33 -4.48 -6.06
N LEU A 94 7.65 -4.40 -5.85
CA LEU A 94 8.38 -5.28 -4.93
C LEU A 94 7.90 -5.11 -3.47
N PRO A 95 8.13 -6.12 -2.60
CA PRO A 95 7.63 -6.11 -1.23
C PRO A 95 8.08 -4.88 -0.43
N GLU A 96 7.16 -4.30 0.32
CA GLU A 96 7.43 -3.22 1.28
C GLU A 96 7.31 -3.71 2.72
N TYR A 97 6.49 -4.73 2.94
CA TYR A 97 6.32 -5.33 4.24
C TYR A 97 5.81 -6.77 4.12
N TYR A 98 5.83 -7.47 5.24
CA TYR A 98 5.22 -8.77 5.43
C TYR A 98 4.40 -8.76 6.72
N ILE A 99 3.22 -9.37 6.71
CA ILE A 99 2.37 -9.49 7.90
C ILE A 99 2.64 -10.82 8.60
N LYS A 100 3.11 -10.74 9.85
CA LYS A 100 3.09 -11.85 10.78
C LYS A 100 1.75 -11.87 11.51
N THR A 101 1.04 -12.98 11.41
CA THR A 101 -0.21 -13.20 12.14
C THR A 101 0.03 -14.21 13.26
N TYR A 102 -0.34 -13.84 14.48
CA TYR A 102 -0.32 -14.73 15.64
C TYR A 102 -1.76 -15.04 16.05
N MET A 103 -2.13 -16.33 16.08
CA MET A 103 -3.46 -16.74 16.52
C MET A 103 -3.59 -16.63 18.04
N LEU A 104 -4.67 -16.00 18.52
CA LEU A 104 -5.01 -16.03 19.95
C LEU A 104 -5.41 -17.46 20.36
N PRO A 105 -5.01 -17.95 21.55
CA PRO A 105 -5.43 -19.26 22.05
C PRO A 105 -6.96 -19.36 22.15
N LYS A 106 -7.52 -20.47 21.66
CA LYS A 106 -8.98 -20.71 21.57
C LYS A 106 -9.73 -20.62 22.91
N ASN A 107 -9.03 -20.76 24.03
CA ASN A 107 -9.62 -20.86 25.37
C ASN A 107 -9.95 -19.50 26.00
N LEU A 108 -9.69 -18.38 25.29
CA LEU A 108 -10.09 -17.02 25.69
C LEU A 108 -11.56 -16.68 25.35
N ARG A 109 -12.35 -17.64 24.85
CA ARG A 109 -13.79 -17.46 24.66
C ARG A 109 -14.50 -17.49 26.01
N THR A 110 -14.49 -16.38 26.74
CA THR A 110 -15.51 -16.16 27.75
C THR A 110 -16.81 -15.85 27.01
N GLU A 111 -17.76 -16.79 27.03
CA GLU A 111 -19.18 -16.48 26.81
C GLU A 111 -19.66 -15.57 27.96
N GLU A 112 -19.23 -14.31 27.96
CA GLU A 112 -19.83 -13.34 28.84
C GLU A 112 -21.20 -12.97 28.28
N LYS A 113 -22.25 -13.39 28.99
CA LYS A 113 -23.58 -12.80 28.89
C LYS A 113 -23.44 -11.29 29.04
N ARG A 114 -23.44 -10.57 27.91
CA ARG A 114 -23.46 -9.11 27.89
C ARG A 114 -24.64 -8.63 28.76
N PRO A 115 -24.44 -7.72 29.73
CA PRO A 115 -25.55 -7.00 30.33
C PRO A 115 -26.31 -6.29 29.20
N SER A 116 -27.64 -6.44 29.17
CA SER A 116 -28.49 -5.82 28.16
C SER A 116 -28.52 -4.30 28.34
N THR A 117 -27.54 -3.58 27.80
CA THR A 117 -27.61 -2.14 27.65
C THR A 117 -28.01 -1.80 26.22
N SER A 118 -29.15 -1.15 26.09
CA SER A 118 -29.85 -0.80 24.85
C SER A 118 -29.19 0.30 24.03
N PHE A 119 -27.89 0.53 24.18
CA PHE A 119 -27.16 1.56 23.42
C PHE A 119 -25.96 0.95 22.71
N ALA A 120 -26.07 0.94 21.38
CA ALA A 120 -25.06 0.62 20.35
C ALA A 120 -25.28 -0.71 19.62
N LYS A 121 -26.27 -0.73 18.71
CA LYS A 121 -26.24 -1.59 17.53
C LYS A 121 -25.16 -1.11 16.55
N ARG A 122 -23.88 -1.23 16.91
CA ARG A 122 -22.82 -1.45 15.92
C ARG A 122 -22.50 -2.93 15.99
N LYS A 123 -22.75 -3.64 14.89
CA LYS A 123 -22.30 -5.03 14.74
C LYS A 123 -20.76 -5.01 14.81
N PHE A 124 -20.19 -5.10 16.00
CA PHE A 124 -18.81 -5.52 16.20
C PHE A 124 -18.76 -7.01 15.86
N SER A 125 -18.70 -7.31 14.56
CA SER A 125 -18.50 -8.66 14.08
C SER A 125 -17.06 -9.06 14.37
N ARG A 126 -16.90 -10.00 15.32
CA ARG A 126 -15.67 -10.72 15.70
C ARG A 126 -14.63 -9.85 16.41
N LEU A 127 -14.44 -10.10 17.71
CA LEU A 127 -13.14 -9.88 18.34
C LEU A 127 -12.09 -10.53 17.42
N HIS A 128 -11.11 -9.76 16.97
CA HIS A 128 -10.07 -10.27 16.08
C HIS A 128 -9.27 -11.35 16.81
N GLU A 129 -9.45 -12.62 16.44
CA GLU A 129 -8.77 -13.80 17.00
C GLU A 129 -7.25 -13.85 16.68
N LYS A 130 -6.65 -12.72 16.30
CA LYS A 130 -5.35 -12.61 15.63
C LYS A 130 -4.62 -11.32 16.03
N VAL A 131 -3.37 -11.42 16.47
CA VAL A 131 -2.43 -10.29 16.56
C VAL A 131 -1.66 -10.17 15.25
N ILE A 132 -1.51 -8.96 14.74
CA ILE A 132 -0.90 -8.68 13.43
C ILE A 132 0.32 -7.78 13.64
N GLN A 133 1.50 -8.29 13.34
CA GLN A 133 2.75 -7.53 13.34
C GLN A 133 3.20 -7.29 11.89
N ARG A 134 3.54 -6.04 11.56
CA ARG A 134 4.16 -5.69 10.28
C ARG A 134 5.68 -5.71 10.39
N VAL A 135 6.32 -6.38 9.45
CA VAL A 135 7.77 -6.34 9.28
C VAL A 135 8.06 -5.68 7.95
N TYR A 136 8.69 -4.51 7.97
CA TYR A 136 9.00 -3.72 6.80
C TYR A 136 10.25 -4.24 6.09
N PHE A 137 10.22 -4.21 4.77
CA PHE A 137 11.26 -4.65 3.86
C PHE A 137 11.59 -3.52 2.90
N TYR A 138 12.80 -2.99 3.03
CA TYR A 138 13.33 -2.01 2.08
C TYR A 138 14.74 -2.41 1.65
N PRO A 139 15.11 -2.16 0.39
CA PRO A 139 16.46 -2.42 -0.09
C PRO A 139 17.47 -1.44 0.54
N ALA A 140 17.05 -0.20 0.84
CA ALA A 140 17.83 0.77 1.59
C ALA A 140 17.33 0.88 3.04
N LEU A 141 18.07 0.31 3.99
CA LEU A 141 17.86 0.55 5.42
C LEU A 141 18.88 1.56 5.94
N THR A 142 18.39 2.65 6.53
CA THR A 142 19.25 3.63 7.21
C THR A 142 19.84 3.03 8.49
N SER A 143 20.95 3.60 8.94
CA SER A 143 21.61 3.28 10.21
C SER A 143 20.66 3.38 11.42
N GLN A 144 19.62 4.22 11.34
CA GLN A 144 18.61 4.34 12.40
C GLN A 144 17.66 3.14 12.46
N MET A 145 17.47 2.45 11.33
CA MET A 145 16.58 1.29 11.19
C MET A 145 17.29 -0.03 11.43
N ILE A 146 18.59 -0.10 11.14
CA ILE A 146 19.39 -1.30 11.35
C ILE A 146 19.32 -1.72 12.83
N GLY A 147 19.00 -3.00 13.06
CA GLY A 147 18.84 -3.56 14.40
C GLY A 147 17.43 -3.42 15.00
N ARG A 148 16.52 -2.65 14.37
CA ARG A 148 15.12 -2.63 14.78
C ARG A 148 14.44 -3.96 14.42
N HIS A 149 13.59 -4.45 15.32
CA HIS A 149 13.00 -5.79 15.20
C HIS A 149 11.96 -5.89 14.05
N ASN A 150 11.36 -4.77 13.68
CA ASN A 150 10.33 -4.65 12.64
C ASN A 150 10.88 -4.24 11.26
N TYR A 151 12.19 -4.00 11.11
CA TYR A 151 12.80 -3.68 9.80
C TYR A 151 13.74 -4.80 9.36
N ARG A 152 13.66 -5.15 8.08
CA ARG A 152 14.52 -6.13 7.42
C ARG A 152 14.93 -5.58 6.06
N GLN A 153 16.15 -5.91 5.64
CA GLN A 153 16.62 -5.50 4.32
C GLN A 153 15.98 -6.40 3.27
N LEU A 154 15.42 -5.81 2.21
CA LEU A 154 15.02 -6.55 1.03
C LEU A 154 16.29 -6.88 0.23
N SER A 155 16.66 -8.16 0.18
CA SER A 155 17.81 -8.61 -0.61
C SER A 155 17.39 -9.04 -2.01
N TYR A 156 18.36 -9.12 -2.93
CA TYR A 156 18.11 -9.61 -4.29
C TYR A 156 17.53 -11.02 -4.28
N GLU A 157 18.00 -11.91 -3.40
CA GLU A 157 17.53 -13.29 -3.29
C GLU A 157 16.06 -13.37 -2.87
N LEU A 158 15.58 -12.41 -2.07
CA LEU A 158 14.17 -12.32 -1.70
C LEU A 158 13.31 -11.69 -2.80
N ALA A 159 13.88 -10.84 -3.66
CA ALA A 159 13.17 -10.23 -4.78
C ALA A 159 13.13 -11.15 -6.02
N LEU A 160 14.16 -11.98 -6.22
CA LEU A 160 14.34 -12.75 -7.45
C LEU A 160 13.16 -13.67 -7.80
N PRO A 161 12.58 -14.48 -6.89
CA PRO A 161 11.44 -15.34 -7.24
C PRO A 161 10.23 -14.55 -7.75
N ILE A 162 10.01 -13.34 -7.23
CA ILE A 162 8.94 -12.43 -7.64
C ILE A 162 9.20 -11.94 -9.07
N LEU A 163 10.44 -11.54 -9.34
CA LEU A 163 10.87 -11.07 -10.66
C LEU A 163 10.83 -12.17 -11.72
N GLU A 164 11.19 -13.40 -11.37
CA GLU A 164 11.13 -14.55 -12.28
C GLU A 164 9.69 -14.86 -12.73
N ILE A 165 8.73 -14.83 -11.81
CA ILE A 165 7.31 -15.00 -12.16
C ILE A 165 6.85 -13.84 -13.04
N ALA A 166 7.16 -12.60 -12.65
CA ALA A 166 6.78 -11.42 -13.43
C ALA A 166 7.36 -11.43 -14.86
N ALA A 167 8.61 -11.86 -15.02
CA ALA A 167 9.24 -12.02 -16.32
C ALA A 167 8.54 -13.11 -17.17
N LYS A 168 8.21 -14.26 -16.58
CA LYS A 168 7.43 -15.32 -17.25
C LYS A 168 6.06 -14.84 -17.70
N ARG A 169 5.45 -13.92 -16.95
CA ARG A 169 4.15 -13.30 -17.23
C ARG A 169 4.25 -12.05 -18.12
N GLY A 170 5.44 -11.71 -18.63
CA GLY A 170 5.64 -10.62 -19.58
C GLY A 170 5.46 -9.20 -18.99
N VAL A 171 5.61 -9.04 -17.67
CA VAL A 171 5.57 -7.73 -17.01
C VAL A 171 6.68 -6.83 -17.57
N LYS A 172 6.35 -5.56 -17.86
CA LYS A 172 7.30 -4.60 -18.45
C LYS A 172 7.79 -3.53 -17.48
N ASP A 173 7.06 -3.27 -16.40
CA ASP A 173 7.36 -2.19 -15.46
C ASP A 173 7.43 -2.75 -14.03
N ILE A 174 8.57 -2.57 -13.36
CA ILE A 174 8.81 -2.94 -11.96
C ILE A 174 9.01 -1.68 -11.12
N ILE A 175 8.32 -1.58 -10.00
CA ILE A 175 8.51 -0.53 -9.00
C ILE A 175 9.32 -1.09 -7.83
N ILE A 176 10.39 -0.38 -7.46
CA ILE A 176 11.22 -0.66 -6.29
C ILE A 176 10.97 0.43 -5.25
N PRO A 177 10.32 0.11 -4.11
CA PRO A 177 10.27 0.98 -2.94
C PRO A 177 11.70 1.17 -2.39
N VAL A 178 12.23 2.39 -2.38
CA VAL A 178 13.66 2.62 -2.04
C VAL A 178 13.92 2.48 -0.54
N SER A 179 13.22 3.26 0.27
CA SER A 179 13.25 3.21 1.74
C SER A 179 11.91 3.63 2.33
N GLU A 180 11.83 3.62 3.66
CA GLU A 180 10.71 4.20 4.39
C GLU A 180 10.55 5.69 4.03
N PRO A 181 9.32 6.13 3.68
CA PRO A 181 9.01 7.53 3.44
C PRO A 181 9.47 8.45 4.59
N GLY A 182 10.15 9.56 4.25
CA GLY A 182 10.60 10.55 5.23
C GLY A 182 11.93 10.23 5.93
N ASP A 183 12.54 9.06 5.71
CA ASP A 183 13.87 8.73 6.23
C ASP A 183 14.92 8.85 5.12
N PHE A 184 15.71 9.93 5.15
CA PHE A 184 16.71 10.23 4.12
C PHE A 184 17.85 9.20 4.13
N LEU A 185 18.29 8.80 2.94
CA LEU A 185 19.35 7.81 2.81
C LEU A 185 20.67 8.34 3.36
N ASP A 186 21.25 7.62 4.32
CA ASP A 186 22.64 7.82 4.72
C ASP A 186 23.61 7.09 3.76
N PRO A 187 24.91 7.39 3.80
CA PRO A 187 25.88 6.79 2.88
C PRO A 187 25.97 5.26 2.94
N LEU A 188 25.61 4.62 4.06
CA LEU A 188 25.59 3.16 4.16
C LEU A 188 24.36 2.60 3.44
N ALA A 189 23.20 3.21 3.66
CA ALA A 189 21.97 2.87 2.96
C ALA A 189 22.10 3.07 1.44
N GLU A 190 22.71 4.17 0.98
CA GLU A 190 22.94 4.41 -0.45
C GLU A 190 23.83 3.31 -1.08
N ARG A 191 24.89 2.87 -0.40
CA ARG A 191 25.77 1.81 -0.90
C ARG A 191 25.04 0.47 -0.99
N ALA A 192 24.32 0.10 0.06
CA ALA A 192 23.54 -1.13 0.10
C ALA A 192 22.45 -1.15 -0.99
N PHE A 193 21.79 -0.01 -1.19
CA PHE A 193 20.79 0.15 -2.23
C PHE A 193 21.39 0.08 -3.64
N THR A 194 22.54 0.71 -3.86
CA THR A 194 23.25 0.68 -5.15
C THR A 194 23.64 -0.76 -5.51
N GLU A 195 24.10 -1.55 -4.53
CA GLU A 195 24.43 -2.96 -4.73
C GLU A 195 23.19 -3.78 -5.13
N PHE A 196 22.10 -3.62 -4.38
CA PHE A 196 20.82 -4.26 -4.70
C PHE A 196 20.34 -3.88 -6.11
N LEU A 197 20.38 -2.58 -6.45
CA LEU A 197 19.93 -2.08 -7.74
C LEU A 197 20.77 -2.62 -8.90
N ARG A 198 22.08 -2.76 -8.71
CA ARG A 198 22.98 -3.38 -9.70
C ARG A 198 22.56 -4.82 -10.02
N GLN A 199 22.27 -5.63 -9.00
CA GLN A 199 21.83 -7.02 -9.18
C GLN A 199 20.46 -7.10 -9.86
N ILE A 200 19.50 -6.28 -9.41
CA ILE A 200 18.15 -6.25 -9.98
C ILE A 200 18.19 -5.82 -11.44
N THR A 201 18.95 -4.78 -11.77
CA THR A 201 19.00 -4.23 -13.14
C THR A 201 19.69 -5.16 -14.13
N GLU A 202 20.64 -5.98 -13.69
CA GLU A 202 21.22 -7.06 -14.50
C GLU A 202 20.14 -8.07 -14.91
N PHE A 203 19.32 -8.52 -13.96
CA PHE A 203 18.19 -9.41 -14.24
C PHE A 203 17.16 -8.74 -15.14
N THR A 204 16.65 -7.55 -14.78
CA THR A 204 15.52 -6.91 -15.48
C THR A 204 15.90 -6.50 -16.90
N LYS A 205 17.16 -6.15 -17.16
CA LYS A 205 17.65 -5.88 -18.52
C LYS A 205 17.51 -7.11 -19.43
N SER A 206 17.84 -8.30 -18.92
CA SER A 206 17.71 -9.55 -19.68
C SER A 206 16.25 -9.94 -19.92
N ALA A 207 15.36 -9.58 -18.99
CA ALA A 207 13.92 -9.82 -19.08
C ALA A 207 13.14 -8.69 -19.79
N GLU A 208 13.85 -7.69 -20.34
CA GLU A 208 13.27 -6.50 -21.00
C GLU A 208 12.25 -5.76 -20.12
N MET A 209 12.56 -5.60 -18.83
CA MET A 209 11.73 -4.88 -17.87
C MET A 209 12.39 -3.55 -17.49
N THR A 210 11.58 -2.52 -17.35
CA THR A 210 12.00 -1.19 -16.90
C THR A 210 11.87 -1.11 -15.38
N VAL A 211 12.94 -0.67 -14.72
CA VAL A 211 12.98 -0.42 -13.29
C VAL A 211 12.58 1.02 -13.00
N HIS A 212 11.62 1.19 -12.09
CA HIS A 212 11.16 2.46 -11.58
C HIS A 212 11.42 2.54 -10.07
N LEU A 213 12.20 3.52 -9.63
CA LEU A 213 12.49 3.74 -8.22
C LEU A 213 11.35 4.58 -7.63
N ARG A 214 10.70 4.13 -6.57
CA ARG A 214 9.70 4.94 -5.87
C ARG A 214 10.39 5.81 -4.83
N ASN A 215 10.10 7.11 -4.83
CA ASN A 215 10.64 8.01 -3.82
C ASN A 215 10.25 7.59 -2.39
N GLY A 216 11.11 8.00 -1.45
CA GLY A 216 11.30 7.42 -0.13
C GLY A 216 12.76 7.65 0.26
N GLY A 217 13.05 8.78 0.90
CA GLY A 217 14.38 9.17 1.37
C GLY A 217 15.42 9.52 0.30
N LEU A 218 15.11 9.29 -0.98
CA LEU A 218 16.03 9.44 -2.11
C LEU A 218 15.99 10.85 -2.70
N SER A 219 17.11 11.58 -2.60
CA SER A 219 17.24 12.89 -3.24
C SER A 219 17.24 12.81 -4.77
N TRP A 220 16.83 13.89 -5.45
CA TRP A 220 16.87 13.98 -6.91
C TRP A 220 18.28 13.85 -7.50
N ASP A 221 19.31 14.34 -6.82
CA ASP A 221 20.69 14.23 -7.29
C ASP A 221 21.20 12.79 -7.20
N SER A 222 20.91 12.10 -6.09
CA SER A 222 21.21 10.67 -5.94
C SER A 222 20.42 9.85 -6.97
N PHE A 223 19.14 10.15 -7.17
CA PHE A 223 18.33 9.50 -8.20
C PHE A 223 18.90 9.69 -9.61
N LYS A 224 19.25 10.91 -10.03
CA LYS A 224 19.78 11.16 -11.38
C LYS A 224 21.10 10.44 -11.64
N ARG A 225 21.94 10.31 -10.61
CA ARG A 225 23.16 9.50 -10.66
C ARG A 225 22.82 8.02 -10.93
N LEU A 226 21.91 7.45 -10.16
CA LEU A 226 21.45 6.07 -10.33
C LEU A 226 20.74 5.84 -11.67
N SER A 227 19.89 6.78 -12.10
CA SER A 227 19.21 6.73 -13.39
C SER A 227 20.20 6.70 -14.55
N LYS A 228 21.25 7.52 -14.51
CA LYS A 228 22.32 7.51 -15.51
C LYS A 228 23.12 6.20 -15.52
N GLU A 229 23.37 5.62 -14.34
CA GLU A 229 24.18 4.42 -14.19
C GLU A 229 23.41 3.15 -14.58
N PHE A 230 22.16 3.02 -14.16
CA PHE A 230 21.36 1.81 -14.27
C PHE A 230 20.21 1.90 -15.27
N ASN A 231 20.05 3.04 -15.95
CA ASN A 231 18.95 3.30 -16.89
C ASN A 231 17.56 3.08 -16.27
N CYS A 232 17.38 3.48 -15.02
CA CYS A 232 16.11 3.41 -14.30
C CYS A 232 15.34 4.73 -14.35
N LEU A 233 14.03 4.65 -14.16
CA LEU A 233 13.11 5.78 -14.10
C LEU A 233 12.59 5.96 -12.66
N MET A 234 11.78 7.00 -12.45
CA MET A 234 11.12 7.31 -11.18
C MET A 234 9.65 6.91 -11.24
N ALA A 235 9.23 6.16 -10.22
CA ALA A 235 7.83 6.00 -9.84
C ALA A 235 7.50 7.08 -8.81
N TYR A 236 7.06 8.24 -9.30
CA TYR A 236 6.91 9.43 -8.46
C TYR A 236 5.63 9.37 -7.63
N ASP A 237 5.79 9.15 -6.35
CA ASP A 237 4.78 9.18 -5.33
C ASP A 237 4.63 10.58 -4.75
N VAL A 238 3.53 11.23 -5.13
CA VAL A 238 3.24 12.61 -4.73
C VAL A 238 2.96 12.72 -3.23
N GLY A 239 2.41 11.67 -2.61
CA GLY A 239 2.16 11.64 -1.18
C GLY A 239 3.45 11.57 -0.38
N THR A 240 4.38 10.70 -0.80
CA THR A 240 5.70 10.59 -0.18
C THR A 240 6.53 11.86 -0.38
N ALA A 241 6.45 12.48 -1.56
CA ALA A 241 7.13 13.75 -1.79
C ALA A 241 6.60 14.85 -0.84
N LEU A 242 5.28 14.93 -0.65
CA LEU A 242 4.71 15.88 0.31
C LEU A 242 5.19 15.61 1.74
N LEU A 243 5.26 14.34 2.14
CA LEU A 243 5.78 13.91 3.45
C LEU A 243 7.22 14.38 3.67
N GLU A 244 8.04 14.27 2.64
CA GLU A 244 9.46 14.64 2.65
C GLU A 244 9.69 16.16 2.59
N GLY A 245 8.62 16.94 2.53
CA GLY A 245 8.69 18.41 2.43
C GLY A 245 9.10 18.90 1.04
N ASP A 246 9.04 18.04 0.03
CA ASP A 246 9.40 18.36 -1.34
C ASP A 246 8.39 19.32 -1.99
N ASN A 247 8.88 20.23 -2.84
CA ASN A 247 8.01 20.97 -3.76
C ASN A 247 7.61 20.06 -4.92
N TRP A 248 6.65 19.18 -4.64
CA TRP A 248 6.32 18.03 -5.47
C TRP A 248 5.94 18.38 -6.92
N PHE A 249 5.21 19.49 -7.12
CA PHE A 249 4.79 19.91 -8.45
C PHE A 249 5.96 20.47 -9.28
N GLU A 250 6.77 21.34 -8.68
CA GLU A 250 7.95 21.88 -9.37
C GLU A 250 9.00 20.79 -9.65
N ASN A 251 9.17 19.85 -8.72
CA ASN A 251 10.03 18.69 -8.92
C ASN A 251 9.52 17.81 -10.06
N TYR A 252 8.21 17.56 -10.17
CA TYR A 252 7.66 16.87 -11.33
C TYR A 252 7.95 17.64 -12.64
N LYS A 253 7.68 18.94 -12.70
CA LYS A 253 7.90 19.74 -13.92
C LYS A 253 9.34 19.71 -14.41
N LYS A 254 10.29 19.81 -13.48
CA LYS A 254 11.74 19.82 -13.77
C LYS A 254 12.32 18.48 -14.17
N ASN A 255 11.65 17.38 -13.80
CA ASN A 255 12.19 16.03 -13.96
C ASN A 255 11.21 15.08 -14.67
N SER A 256 10.21 15.62 -15.37
CA SER A 256 9.11 14.87 -16.00
C SER A 256 9.57 13.78 -16.97
N GLU A 257 10.73 13.96 -17.58
CA GLU A 257 11.40 13.03 -18.49
C GLU A 257 11.90 11.77 -17.79
N TYR A 258 12.18 11.84 -16.48
CA TYR A 258 12.58 10.69 -15.67
C TYR A 258 11.39 10.01 -14.98
N ILE A 259 10.21 10.65 -14.98
CA ILE A 259 9.04 10.19 -14.23
C ILE A 259 8.03 9.59 -15.20
N GLU A 260 7.89 8.27 -15.19
CA GLU A 260 6.92 7.58 -16.06
C GLU A 260 5.69 7.11 -15.31
N ILE A 261 5.87 6.67 -14.05
CA ILE A 261 4.79 6.27 -13.16
C ILE A 261 4.52 7.39 -12.16
N LEU A 262 3.26 7.79 -12.02
CA LEU A 262 2.80 8.72 -10.99
C LEU A 262 1.85 8.03 -10.04
N LEU A 263 2.18 8.00 -8.77
CA LEU A 263 1.33 7.47 -7.72
C LEU A 263 0.62 8.65 -7.04
N LEU A 264 -0.69 8.75 -7.27
CA LEU A 264 -1.54 9.78 -6.72
C LEU A 264 -2.16 9.25 -5.42
N HIS A 265 -1.52 9.58 -4.30
CA HIS A 265 -2.06 9.31 -2.99
C HIS A 265 -3.21 10.28 -2.65
N GLN A 266 -4.36 9.69 -2.35
CA GLN A 266 -5.59 10.31 -1.82
C GLN A 266 -6.21 11.48 -2.63
N ALA A 267 -7.27 11.19 -3.37
CA ALA A 267 -8.16 12.14 -4.05
C ALA A 267 -9.43 12.54 -3.24
N LEU A 268 -9.46 12.33 -1.91
CA LEU A 268 -10.67 12.60 -1.09
C LEU A 268 -10.40 13.35 0.23
N PRO A 269 -11.21 14.38 0.55
CA PRO A 269 -11.51 14.77 1.92
C PRO A 269 -12.49 13.75 2.54
N GLY A 270 -12.25 13.31 3.78
CA GLY A 270 -13.27 12.61 4.56
C GLY A 270 -12.90 11.30 5.25
N LEU A 271 -11.62 10.90 5.27
CA LEU A 271 -11.17 9.80 6.12
C LEU A 271 -10.13 10.34 7.10
N ASP A 272 -10.56 10.71 8.30
CA ASP A 272 -9.71 11.21 9.38
C ASP A 272 -9.10 10.01 10.14
N LYS A 273 -8.04 9.42 9.56
CA LYS A 273 -7.24 8.36 10.17
C LYS A 273 -6.55 8.86 11.45
N TRP A 274 -6.29 10.16 11.59
CA TRP A 274 -5.75 10.74 12.83
C TRP A 274 -6.75 10.62 14.00
N GLN A 275 -8.02 10.98 13.79
CA GLN A 275 -9.06 10.77 14.79
C GLN A 275 -9.25 9.28 15.12
N ASN A 276 -9.19 8.40 14.12
CA ASN A 276 -9.28 6.96 14.34
C ASN A 276 -8.08 6.40 15.12
N TRP A 277 -6.85 6.85 14.81
CA TRP A 277 -5.66 6.51 15.58
C TRP A 277 -5.75 7.01 17.02
N LYS A 278 -6.12 8.29 17.22
CA LYS A 278 -6.27 8.88 18.55
C LYS A 278 -7.28 8.10 19.41
N ALA A 279 -8.42 7.74 18.83
CA ALA A 279 -9.42 6.91 19.51
C ALA A 279 -8.87 5.51 19.86
N SER A 280 -8.05 4.93 18.99
CA SER A 280 -7.40 3.64 19.22
C SER A 280 -6.32 3.72 20.32
N ALA A 281 -5.56 4.82 20.36
CA ALA A 281 -4.53 5.08 21.37
C ALA A 281 -5.15 5.29 22.76
N GLU A 282 -6.23 6.07 22.84
CA GLU A 282 -6.98 6.27 24.08
C GLU A 282 -7.54 4.95 24.63
N LEU A 283 -8.02 4.07 23.75
CA LEU A 283 -8.51 2.74 24.11
C LEU A 283 -7.37 1.83 24.59
N ALA A 284 -6.26 1.74 23.84
CA ALA A 284 -5.13 0.89 24.21
C ALA A 284 -4.52 1.28 25.57
N VAL A 285 -4.41 2.58 25.88
CA VAL A 285 -3.98 3.06 27.21
C VAL A 285 -4.94 2.63 28.31
N LYS A 286 -6.25 2.73 28.04
CA LYS A 286 -7.28 2.38 29.02
C LYS A 286 -7.22 0.88 29.33
N ASP A 287 -7.10 0.06 28.30
CA ASP A 287 -7.10 -1.41 28.42
C ASP A 287 -5.82 -1.90 29.09
N PHE A 288 -4.65 -1.36 28.72
CA PHE A 288 -3.38 -1.65 29.41
C PHE A 288 -3.45 -1.31 30.90
N LYS A 289 -3.98 -0.13 31.27
CA LYS A 289 -4.15 0.27 32.68
C LYS A 289 -5.09 -0.67 33.44
N ALA A 290 -6.16 -1.15 32.81
CA ALA A 290 -7.09 -2.09 33.42
C ALA A 290 -6.41 -3.44 33.67
N CYS A 291 -5.74 -4.01 32.67
CA CYS A 291 -4.99 -5.27 32.78
C CYS A 291 -3.87 -5.18 33.82
N PHE A 292 -3.15 -4.05 33.89
CA PHE A 292 -2.12 -3.84 34.91
C PHE A 292 -2.70 -3.85 36.32
N LYS A 293 -3.85 -3.22 36.53
CA LYS A 293 -4.54 -3.21 37.82
C LYS A 293 -5.03 -4.61 38.22
N GLU A 294 -5.59 -5.36 37.27
CA GLU A 294 -6.04 -6.74 37.46
C GLU A 294 -4.87 -7.65 37.87
N TYR A 295 -3.74 -7.58 37.15
CA TYR A 295 -2.52 -8.30 37.51
C TYR A 295 -1.96 -7.91 38.88
N ALA A 296 -1.96 -6.61 39.22
CA ALA A 296 -1.48 -6.13 40.51
C ALA A 296 -2.33 -6.60 41.70
N VAL A 297 -3.64 -6.83 41.48
CA VAL A 297 -4.54 -7.42 42.48
C VAL A 297 -4.27 -8.93 42.60
N ALA A 298 -4.25 -9.65 41.47
CA ALA A 298 -3.99 -11.09 41.45
C ALA A 298 -2.65 -11.48 42.09
N LYS A 299 -1.63 -10.63 41.97
CA LYS A 299 -0.31 -10.86 42.59
C LYS A 299 -0.32 -10.68 44.12
N LYS A 300 -1.28 -9.95 44.68
CA LYS A 300 -1.40 -9.67 46.12
C LYS A 300 -2.33 -10.63 46.85
N GLU A 301 -3.15 -11.37 46.13
CA GLU A 301 -4.01 -12.40 46.70
C GLU A 301 -3.15 -13.66 46.96
N GLU A 302 -2.91 -13.98 48.23
CA GLU A 302 -2.08 -15.12 48.64
C GLU A 302 -2.66 -16.48 48.20
N GLU A 303 -3.95 -16.54 47.86
CA GLU A 303 -4.67 -17.73 47.38
C GLU A 303 -4.95 -17.70 45.88
N ALA A 304 -4.41 -16.74 45.12
CA ALA A 304 -4.65 -16.69 43.68
C ALA A 304 -4.12 -17.97 43.01
N GLU A 305 -5.01 -18.70 42.33
CA GLU A 305 -4.61 -19.91 41.62
C GLU A 305 -3.49 -19.58 40.61
N PRO A 306 -2.44 -20.42 40.50
CA PRO A 306 -1.31 -20.16 39.61
C PRO A 306 -1.72 -19.89 38.15
N GLU A 307 -2.79 -20.52 37.69
CA GLU A 307 -3.37 -20.35 36.36
C GLU A 307 -4.02 -18.96 36.18
N TYR A 308 -4.64 -18.42 37.23
CA TYR A 308 -5.21 -17.08 37.23
C TYR A 308 -4.11 -16.01 37.15
N LEU A 309 -3.04 -16.15 37.94
CA LEU A 309 -1.90 -15.23 37.89
C LEU A 309 -1.18 -15.25 36.54
N ALA A 310 -1.01 -16.43 35.95
CA ALA A 310 -0.43 -16.59 34.60
C ALA A 310 -1.31 -15.93 33.52
N THR A 311 -2.63 -16.03 33.65
CA THR A 311 -3.60 -15.40 32.75
C THR A 311 -3.53 -13.88 32.84
N CYS A 312 -3.51 -13.31 34.05
CA CYS A 312 -3.39 -11.86 34.25
C CYS A 312 -2.06 -11.31 33.73
N SER A 313 -0.96 -12.06 33.93
CA SER A 313 0.36 -11.72 33.39
C SER A 313 0.35 -11.65 31.86
N LYS A 314 -0.30 -12.62 31.22
CA LYS A 314 -0.41 -12.68 29.76
C LYS A 314 -1.26 -11.54 29.20
N LYS A 315 -2.43 -11.26 29.77
CA LYS A 315 -3.27 -10.11 29.39
C LYS A 315 -2.49 -8.78 29.50
N LEU A 316 -1.66 -8.65 30.53
CA LEU A 316 -0.82 -7.48 30.70
C LEU A 316 0.23 -7.36 29.60
N ILE A 317 0.92 -8.45 29.25
CA ILE A 317 1.89 -8.46 28.16
C ILE A 317 1.22 -8.16 26.81
N ASP A 318 0.06 -8.76 26.53
CA ASP A 318 -0.66 -8.56 25.27
C ASP A 318 -1.16 -7.11 25.15
N SER A 319 -1.79 -6.56 26.19
CA SER A 319 -2.21 -5.14 26.19
C SER A 319 -1.03 -4.17 26.15
N TYR A 320 0.15 -4.57 26.64
CA TYR A 320 1.38 -3.79 26.49
C TYR A 320 1.90 -3.80 25.05
N LEU A 321 1.84 -4.95 24.36
CA LEU A 321 2.20 -5.04 22.95
C LEU A 321 1.22 -4.24 22.07
N ASP A 322 -0.08 -4.31 22.34
CA ASP A 322 -1.09 -3.48 21.66
C ASP A 322 -0.87 -1.99 21.92
N TYR A 323 -0.53 -1.63 23.15
CA TYR A 323 -0.09 -0.27 23.49
C TYR A 323 1.15 0.12 22.68
N LEU A 324 2.18 -0.72 22.62
CA LEU A 324 3.40 -0.44 21.85
C LEU A 324 3.11 -0.31 20.35
N ASP A 325 2.23 -1.13 19.78
CA ASP A 325 1.89 -1.10 18.36
C ASP A 325 1.08 0.16 18.01
N VAL A 326 0.10 0.52 18.83
CA VAL A 326 -0.68 1.74 18.60
C VAL A 326 0.17 3.00 18.80
N PHE A 327 1.06 3.01 19.80
CA PHE A 327 1.91 4.16 20.10
C PHE A 327 3.22 4.23 19.31
N ASN A 328 3.66 3.13 18.69
CA ASN A 328 4.64 3.18 17.61
C ASN A 328 4.13 4.08 16.48
N ASN A 329 2.80 4.18 16.35
CA ASN A 329 2.15 5.08 15.42
C ASN A 329 2.79 4.96 14.04
N ASP A 330 2.87 3.73 13.52
CA ASP A 330 3.31 3.48 12.14
C ASP A 330 2.40 4.18 11.12
N ILE A 331 1.23 4.65 11.58
CA ILE A 331 0.26 5.50 10.87
C ILE A 331 0.63 6.99 10.96
N SER A 332 1.64 7.42 11.72
CA SER A 332 2.06 8.82 11.87
C SER A 332 2.52 9.39 10.54
N ASN A 333 3.37 8.63 9.84
CA ASN A 333 3.77 8.89 8.47
C ASN A 333 2.54 8.87 7.55
N LEU A 334 1.55 8.01 7.84
CA LEU A 334 0.32 7.86 7.04
C LEU A 334 -0.74 8.94 7.31
N GLY A 335 -0.66 9.60 8.46
CA GLY A 335 -1.45 10.76 8.88
C GLY A 335 -1.09 12.02 8.05
N LEU A 336 0.08 12.02 7.42
CA LEU A 336 0.52 13.09 6.52
C LEU A 336 -0.04 12.90 5.08
N PHE A 337 -0.45 11.68 4.71
CA PHE A 337 -1.16 11.40 3.45
C PHE A 337 -2.66 11.72 3.51
N GLN A 338 -3.19 12.09 4.69
CA GLN A 338 -4.58 12.45 4.95
C GLN A 338 -5.06 13.74 4.26
N ASN A 339 -4.15 14.46 3.61
CA ASN A 339 -4.48 15.75 3.00
C ASN A 339 -5.30 15.55 1.73
N GLY A 340 -6.61 15.36 1.91
CA GLY A 340 -7.64 15.57 0.89
C GLY A 340 -7.72 17.01 0.36
N GLY A 341 -6.64 17.78 0.49
CA GLY A 341 -6.44 19.13 -0.02
C GLY A 341 -5.33 19.24 -1.08
N ILE A 342 -4.67 18.14 -1.49
CA ILE A 342 -3.76 18.20 -2.64
C ILE A 342 -4.59 18.43 -3.91
N ASN A 343 -4.53 19.64 -4.44
CA ASN A 343 -5.13 19.95 -5.73
C ASN A 343 -4.24 19.37 -6.84
N PHE A 344 -4.60 18.19 -7.35
CA PHE A 344 -3.89 17.55 -8.46
C PHE A 344 -4.14 18.19 -9.83
N THR A 345 -5.08 19.15 -9.95
CA THR A 345 -5.44 19.75 -11.25
C THR A 345 -4.23 20.32 -12.01
N PRO A 346 -3.30 21.09 -11.40
CA PRO A 346 -2.13 21.59 -12.11
C PRO A 346 -1.21 20.47 -12.61
N LEU A 347 -1.03 19.43 -11.79
CA LEU A 347 -0.23 18.26 -12.16
C LEU A 347 -0.86 17.49 -13.31
N LEU A 348 -2.15 17.19 -13.25
CA LEU A 348 -2.87 16.47 -14.31
C LEU A 348 -2.82 17.24 -15.64
N LYS A 349 -2.94 18.57 -15.62
CA LYS A 349 -2.76 19.41 -16.81
C LYS A 349 -1.35 19.32 -17.38
N GLU A 350 -0.32 19.35 -16.53
CA GLU A 350 1.07 19.17 -16.95
C GLU A 350 1.29 17.77 -17.54
N ILE A 351 0.79 16.71 -16.89
CA ILE A 351 0.87 15.34 -17.41
C ILE A 351 0.21 15.25 -18.79
N LYS A 352 -0.99 15.82 -18.96
CA LYS A 352 -1.67 15.87 -20.26
C LYS A 352 -0.80 16.51 -21.33
N SER A 353 -0.11 17.61 -21.02
CA SER A 353 0.84 18.25 -21.94
C SER A 353 2.00 17.31 -22.32
N LYS A 354 2.57 16.58 -21.35
CA LYS A 354 3.65 15.61 -21.62
C LYS A 354 3.17 14.44 -22.47
N VAL A 355 1.98 13.93 -22.22
CA VAL A 355 1.35 12.87 -23.01
C VAL A 355 1.12 13.34 -24.45
N ALA A 356 0.62 14.56 -24.63
CA ALA A 356 0.45 15.18 -25.95
C ALA A 356 1.78 15.35 -26.70
N SER A 357 2.90 15.53 -25.99
CA SER A 357 4.25 15.53 -26.57
C SER A 357 4.84 14.14 -26.84
N GLY A 358 4.07 13.06 -26.64
CA GLY A 358 4.48 11.69 -26.94
C GLY A 358 5.08 10.92 -25.76
N GLN A 359 5.09 11.46 -24.54
CA GLN A 359 5.62 10.73 -23.39
C GLN A 359 4.60 9.73 -22.85
N ARG A 360 5.03 8.49 -22.61
CA ARG A 360 4.26 7.51 -21.85
C ARG A 360 4.12 7.95 -20.40
N LYS A 361 2.91 7.88 -19.84
CA LYS A 361 2.60 8.14 -18.43
C LYS A 361 1.62 7.11 -17.89
N LEU A 362 2.00 6.48 -16.78
CA LEU A 362 1.19 5.54 -16.00
C LEU A 362 0.72 6.25 -14.73
N ILE A 363 -0.57 6.52 -14.59
CA ILE A 363 -1.13 7.13 -13.38
C ILE A 363 -1.78 6.04 -12.53
N VAL A 364 -1.25 5.85 -11.32
CA VAL A 364 -1.79 4.95 -10.31
C VAL A 364 -2.58 5.76 -9.30
N LEU A 365 -3.85 5.41 -9.12
CA LEU A 365 -4.68 5.95 -8.04
C LEU A 365 -4.51 5.08 -6.79
N ASN A 366 -3.66 5.50 -5.86
CA ASN A 366 -3.48 4.84 -4.57
C ASN A 366 -4.63 5.23 -3.60
N CYS A 367 -5.85 4.78 -3.91
CA CYS A 367 -7.05 5.06 -3.13
C CYS A 367 -8.12 3.99 -3.38
N ILE A 368 -9.23 4.03 -2.60
CA ILE A 368 -10.41 3.18 -2.91
C ILE A 368 -10.85 3.49 -4.34
N PRO A 369 -10.94 2.48 -5.22
CA PRO A 369 -11.52 2.66 -6.55
C PRO A 369 -12.92 3.26 -6.44
N ASN A 370 -13.10 4.46 -6.97
CA ASN A 370 -14.35 5.20 -6.97
C ASN A 370 -14.54 5.83 -8.35
N VAL A 371 -15.73 5.63 -8.93
CA VAL A 371 -16.14 6.19 -10.22
C VAL A 371 -15.84 7.69 -10.31
N LYS A 372 -16.06 8.45 -9.23
CA LYS A 372 -15.76 9.90 -9.19
C LYS A 372 -14.28 10.23 -9.37
N ASN A 373 -13.38 9.38 -8.89
CA ASN A 373 -11.94 9.60 -9.02
C ASN A 373 -11.50 9.37 -10.48
N ASN A 374 -12.01 8.30 -11.10
CA ASN A 374 -11.76 8.02 -12.52
C ASN A 374 -12.32 9.12 -13.40
N GLU A 375 -13.57 9.51 -13.20
CA GLU A 375 -14.21 10.61 -13.93
C GLU A 375 -13.43 11.92 -13.75
N TYR A 376 -13.00 12.26 -12.54
CA TYR A 376 -12.22 13.47 -12.30
C TYR A 376 -10.90 13.49 -13.10
N VAL A 377 -10.12 12.40 -13.02
CA VAL A 377 -8.84 12.28 -13.73
C VAL A 377 -9.07 12.26 -15.24
N ASN A 378 -9.97 11.40 -15.71
CA ASN A 378 -10.27 11.27 -17.14
C ASN A 378 -10.84 12.56 -17.73
N ARG A 379 -11.70 13.29 -17.01
CA ARG A 379 -12.22 14.59 -17.46
C ARG A 379 -11.09 15.59 -17.69
N ILE A 380 -10.12 15.66 -16.78
CA ILE A 380 -8.97 16.57 -16.96
C ILE A 380 -8.06 16.08 -18.10
N MET A 381 -7.75 14.78 -18.12
CA MET A 381 -6.82 14.17 -19.08
C MET A 381 -7.37 14.15 -20.51
N LEU A 382 -8.64 13.79 -20.69
CA LEU A 382 -9.27 13.58 -21.99
C LEU A 382 -10.20 14.73 -22.42
N GLY A 383 -10.73 15.53 -21.49
CA GLY A 383 -11.70 16.60 -21.76
C GLY A 383 -13.17 16.18 -21.56
N ASP A 384 -14.07 17.16 -21.55
CA ASP A 384 -15.51 16.94 -21.31
C ASP A 384 -16.26 16.30 -22.49
N GLU A 385 -15.68 16.29 -23.70
CA GLU A 385 -16.34 15.82 -24.93
C GLU A 385 -16.60 14.30 -24.98
N ILE A 386 -15.96 13.52 -24.11
CA ILE A 386 -16.12 12.04 -24.04
C ILE A 386 -17.24 11.63 -23.06
N TYR A 387 -17.74 12.55 -22.23
CA TYR A 387 -18.67 12.26 -21.12
C TYR A 387 -20.12 12.74 -21.35
N LEU A 388 -20.46 13.20 -22.56
CA LEU A 388 -21.83 13.50 -23.02
C LEU A 388 -22.37 12.32 -23.84
#